data_AF-A0A9D3VSM7-F1
#
_entry.id   AF-A0A9D3VSM7-F1
#
_cell.length_a   1.000
_cell.length_b   1.000
_cell.length_c   1.000
_cell.angle_alpha   90.00
_cell.angle_beta   90.00
_cell.angle_gamma   90.00
#
_symmetry.space_group_name_H-M   'P 1'
#
loop_
_entity.id
_entity.type
_entity.pdbx_description
1 polymer ?
#
loop_
_entity_poly.entity_id
_entity_poly.type
_entity_poly.pdbx_seq_one_letter_code
_entity_poly.pdbx_strand_id
1 'polypeptide(L)'
;MRLKIASAIASDEQILRRRLPRAVTGDSLLRPYDEYKARGQVILQLAQSGSFFVDIFKVRGKFALSDAYEDHFMLPKGKIIMVTHRRIILLQQTSLITQRKFNPMRDPCSVLWDVPWDDLKTMELTRGKKDLHKAPPSRLVLHLKAKPTETKEQVRVIKCNRGTHQTLEVYSSVERAMITYGRNLSKELLKKATKPYSPLADGTAIEMTPKEVASSWCPQ
;
A
#
# COMPACT_ATOMS: atom_id res chain seq x y z
N MET A 1 -11.16 44.71 22.81
CA MET A 1 -10.32 43.47 22.86
C MET A 1 -11.08 42.29 22.23
N ARG A 2 -11.14 42.18 20.89
CA ARG A 2 -11.89 41.12 20.16
C ARG A 2 -11.19 40.70 18.85
N LEU A 3 -9.92 40.32 18.91
CA LEU A 3 -9.17 39.78 17.76
C LEU A 3 -8.23 38.66 18.23
N LYS A 4 -8.79 37.50 18.60
CA LYS A 4 -8.01 36.27 18.85
C LYS A 4 -8.62 35.01 18.24
N ILE A 5 -9.83 35.12 17.65
CA ILE A 5 -10.54 33.97 17.07
C ILE A 5 -10.23 33.84 15.57
N ALA A 6 -10.13 34.96 14.84
CA ALA A 6 -9.84 34.93 13.40
C ALA A 6 -8.43 34.42 13.05
N SER A 7 -7.43 34.72 13.89
CA SER A 7 -6.06 34.23 13.69
C SER A 7 -5.90 32.73 13.99
N ALA A 8 -6.73 32.16 14.87
CA ALA A 8 -6.76 30.73 15.12
C ALA A 8 -7.39 29.95 13.96
N ILE A 9 -8.42 30.53 13.32
CA ILE A 9 -9.12 29.93 12.15
C ILE A 9 -8.24 29.99 10.88
N ALA A 10 -7.40 31.01 10.73
CA ALA A 10 -6.52 31.16 9.56
C ALA A 10 -5.27 30.25 9.58
N SER A 11 -5.01 29.57 10.71
CA SER A 11 -3.97 28.55 10.74
C SER A 11 -4.52 27.23 10.21
N ASP A 12 -4.06 26.81 9.03
CA ASP A 12 -4.34 25.50 8.39
C ASP A 12 -4.01 24.28 9.29
N GLU A 13 -3.45 24.52 10.47
CA GLU A 13 -3.12 23.51 11.47
C GLU A 13 -4.24 23.27 12.49
N GLN A 14 -5.18 24.21 12.74
CA GLN A 14 -6.02 24.13 13.95
C GLN A 14 -7.44 23.56 13.81
N ILE A 15 -8.05 23.43 12.62
CA ILE A 15 -9.41 22.85 12.51
C ILE A 15 -9.55 21.92 11.29
N LEU A 16 -8.82 20.82 11.31
CA LEU A 16 -9.25 19.60 10.60
C LEU A 16 -9.27 18.47 11.61
N ARG A 17 -10.41 18.24 12.27
CA ARG A 17 -10.66 17.00 13.03
C ARG A 17 -10.84 15.85 12.04
N ARG A 18 -9.80 15.54 11.28
CA ARG A 18 -9.77 14.46 10.32
C ARG A 18 -9.24 13.23 11.04
N ARG A 19 -10.14 12.33 11.44
CA ARG A 19 -9.74 11.01 11.94
C ARG A 19 -9.09 10.25 10.81
N LEU A 20 -8.00 9.54 11.10
CA LEU A 20 -7.38 8.65 10.12
C LEU A 20 -8.35 7.50 9.81
N PRO A 21 -8.38 7.02 8.56
CA PRO A 21 -9.17 5.84 8.20
C PRO A 21 -8.71 4.64 9.02
N ARG A 22 -9.66 3.75 9.37
CA ARG A 22 -9.31 2.46 9.95
C ARG A 22 -8.54 1.65 8.91
N ALA A 23 -7.51 0.93 9.36
CA ALA A 23 -6.78 0.02 8.49
C ALA A 23 -7.63 -1.19 8.14
N VAL A 24 -7.63 -1.55 6.87
CA VAL A 24 -8.27 -2.77 6.36
C VAL A 24 -7.15 -3.70 5.93
N THR A 25 -7.02 -4.79 6.68
CA THR A 25 -6.02 -5.84 6.51
C THR A 25 -6.49 -6.83 5.42
N GLY A 26 -5.59 -7.65 4.87
CA GLY A 26 -5.91 -8.59 3.78
C GLY A 26 -6.95 -9.66 4.15
N ASP A 27 -7.23 -9.86 5.43
CA ASP A 27 -8.29 -10.73 5.93
C ASP A 27 -9.70 -10.14 5.83
N SER A 28 -9.84 -8.89 5.35
CA SER A 28 -11.12 -8.18 5.22
C SER A 28 -11.89 -7.99 6.54
N LEU A 29 -11.22 -8.16 7.68
CA LEU A 29 -11.82 -7.99 9.01
C LEU A 29 -11.55 -6.58 9.55
N LEU A 30 -12.62 -5.91 9.99
CA LEU A 30 -12.52 -4.61 10.63
C LEU A 30 -12.10 -4.78 12.11
N ARG A 31 -10.91 -4.30 12.45
CA ARG A 31 -10.40 -4.30 13.83
C ARG A 31 -10.69 -2.97 14.55
N PRO A 32 -10.60 -2.94 15.90
CA PRO A 32 -10.61 -1.69 16.64
C PRO A 32 -9.60 -0.68 16.07
N TYR A 33 -9.89 0.61 16.24
CA TYR A 33 -9.04 1.67 15.73
C TYR A 33 -7.65 1.59 16.38
N ASP A 34 -6.64 1.44 15.54
CA ASP A 34 -5.24 1.50 15.91
C ASP A 34 -4.60 2.65 15.12
N GLU A 35 -4.05 3.62 15.83
CA GLU A 35 -3.43 4.80 15.22
C GLU A 35 -2.24 4.42 14.34
N TYR A 36 -1.45 3.43 14.74
CA TYR A 36 -0.28 3.00 13.99
C TYR A 36 -0.69 2.43 12.63
N LYS A 37 -1.66 1.53 12.62
CA LYS A 37 -2.19 0.94 11.38
C LYS A 37 -2.92 1.97 10.52
N ALA A 38 -3.67 2.87 11.15
CA ALA A 38 -4.37 3.95 10.45
C ALA A 38 -3.40 4.89 9.73
N ARG A 39 -2.25 5.20 10.33
CA ARG A 39 -1.16 5.95 9.68
C ARG A 39 -0.62 5.19 8.47
N GLY A 40 -0.32 3.90 8.63
CA GLY A 40 0.13 3.04 7.53
C GLY A 40 -0.84 2.99 6.35
N GLN A 41 -2.14 2.89 6.62
CA GLN A 41 -3.19 2.93 5.61
C GLN A 41 -3.16 4.24 4.80
N VAL A 42 -2.98 5.38 5.47
CA VAL A 42 -2.86 6.68 4.81
C VAL A 42 -1.59 6.79 3.98
N ILE A 43 -0.45 6.32 4.51
CA ILE A 43 0.82 6.30 3.78
C ILE A 43 0.68 5.50 2.47
N LEU A 44 0.04 4.33 2.52
CA LEU A 44 -0.21 3.51 1.34
C LEU A 44 -1.07 4.26 0.30
N GLN A 45 -2.14 4.92 0.75
CA GLN A 45 -3.02 5.69 -0.12
C GLN A 45 -2.31 6.91 -0.75
N LEU A 46 -1.45 7.59 0.02
CA LEU A 46 -0.67 8.74 -0.45
C LEU A 46 0.40 8.33 -1.44
N ALA A 47 1.11 7.22 -1.19
CA ALA A 47 2.08 6.66 -2.13
C ALA A 47 1.45 6.31 -3.49
N GLN A 48 0.20 5.85 -3.48
CA GLN A 48 -0.56 5.55 -4.69
C GLN A 48 -1.17 6.78 -5.35
N SER A 49 -1.42 7.84 -4.58
CA SER A 49 -2.01 9.11 -5.07
C SER A 49 -0.95 10.13 -5.51
N GLY A 50 0.34 9.85 -5.30
CA GLY A 50 1.47 10.74 -5.58
C GLY A 50 1.77 11.08 -7.04
N SER A 51 0.83 10.93 -7.97
CA SER A 51 0.93 11.45 -9.33
C SER A 51 -0.18 12.48 -9.55
N PHE A 52 0.07 13.72 -9.10
CA PHE A 52 -0.92 14.80 -9.08
C PHE A 52 -1.17 15.50 -10.43
N PHE A 53 -0.68 14.98 -11.56
CA PHE A 53 -0.83 15.66 -12.86
C PHE A 53 -1.19 14.77 -14.06
N VAL A 54 -1.63 13.52 -13.88
CA VAL A 54 -2.13 12.74 -15.01
C VAL A 54 -3.35 11.93 -14.61
N ASP A 55 -4.49 12.50 -14.99
CA ASP A 55 -5.69 11.81 -15.48
C ASP A 55 -6.78 11.44 -14.47
N ILE A 56 -7.74 12.35 -14.34
CA ILE A 56 -9.02 12.20 -13.64
C ILE A 56 -9.93 11.17 -14.35
N PHE A 57 -9.60 10.73 -15.58
CA PHE A 57 -10.37 9.75 -16.36
C PHE A 57 -9.60 8.47 -16.75
N LYS A 58 -8.36 8.28 -16.30
CA LYS A 58 -7.59 7.05 -16.57
C LYS A 58 -7.71 6.09 -15.41
N VAL A 59 -8.78 5.27 -15.43
CA VAL A 59 -8.97 4.05 -14.62
C VAL A 59 -8.17 4.08 -13.30
N ARG A 60 -8.58 5.00 -12.42
CA ARG A 60 -8.02 5.24 -11.10
C ARG A 60 -8.33 4.03 -10.22
N GLY A 61 -7.43 3.05 -10.13
CA GLY A 61 -7.64 1.95 -9.19
C GLY A 61 -6.99 0.60 -9.47
N LYS A 62 -5.93 0.48 -10.28
CA LYS A 62 -5.23 -0.82 -10.37
C LYS A 62 -4.48 -1.21 -9.08
N PHE A 63 -4.19 -0.24 -8.19
CA PHE A 63 -3.43 -0.47 -6.95
C PHE A 63 -4.18 -0.04 -5.66
N ALA A 64 -5.13 0.91 -5.76
CA ALA A 64 -5.81 1.49 -4.58
C ALA A 64 -6.93 0.64 -3.98
N LEU A 65 -7.43 -0.35 -4.73
CA LEU A 65 -8.40 -1.32 -4.24
C LEU A 65 -7.79 -2.71 -4.08
N SER A 66 -6.60 -2.94 -4.64
CA SER A 66 -6.04 -4.28 -4.73
C SER A 66 -5.15 -4.63 -3.56
N ASP A 67 -4.52 -3.66 -2.89
CA ASP A 67 -3.49 -3.92 -1.88
C ASP A 67 -3.96 -3.44 -0.51
N ALA A 68 -4.28 -4.40 0.36
CA ALA A 68 -4.57 -4.23 1.78
C ALA A 68 -3.27 -4.08 2.59
N TYR A 69 -3.31 -3.19 3.58
CA TYR A 69 -2.18 -2.84 4.46
C TYR A 69 -2.01 -3.88 5.58
N GLU A 70 -0.78 -4.32 5.80
CA GLU A 70 -0.41 -5.19 6.93
C GLU A 70 0.42 -4.42 7.95
N ASP A 71 1.58 -3.90 7.50
CA ASP A 71 2.57 -3.28 8.38
C ASP A 71 3.41 -2.24 7.64
N HIS A 72 4.11 -1.38 8.36
CA HIS A 72 5.09 -0.45 7.80
C HIS A 72 6.27 -0.26 8.73
N PHE A 73 7.43 0.12 8.21
CA PHE A 73 8.57 0.50 9.06
C PHE A 73 9.30 1.71 8.49
N MET A 74 9.63 2.64 9.38
CA MET A 74 10.42 3.83 9.04
C MET A 74 11.90 3.46 9.03
N LEU A 75 12.52 3.55 7.86
CA LEU A 75 13.92 3.23 7.63
C LEU A 75 14.79 4.50 7.60
N PRO A 76 16.10 4.37 7.83
CA PRO A 76 17.06 5.44 7.64
C PRO A 76 16.93 6.12 6.26
N LYS A 77 17.28 7.41 6.21
CA LYS A 77 17.26 8.25 4.98
C LYS A 77 15.86 8.55 4.43
N GLY A 78 14.86 8.62 5.32
CA GLY A 78 13.48 8.92 4.92
C GLY A 78 12.89 7.86 3.99
N LYS A 79 13.23 6.60 4.23
CA LYS A 79 12.65 5.47 3.49
C LYS A 79 11.57 4.85 4.36
N ILE A 80 10.53 4.32 3.73
CA ILE A 80 9.47 3.61 4.44
C ILE A 80 9.28 2.30 3.72
N ILE A 81 9.35 1.19 4.44
CA ILE A 81 8.94 -0.09 3.88
C ILE A 81 7.48 -0.33 4.24
N MET A 82 6.71 -0.78 3.27
CA MET A 82 5.31 -1.14 3.43
C MET A 82 5.16 -2.62 3.13
N VAL A 83 4.51 -3.33 4.03
CA VAL A 83 4.12 -4.72 3.87
C VAL A 83 2.62 -4.73 3.57
N THR A 84 2.26 -5.32 2.44
CA THR A 84 0.86 -5.46 2.01
C THR A 84 0.56 -6.94 1.80
N HIS A 85 -0.72 -7.29 1.62
CA HIS A 85 -1.05 -8.69 1.36
C HIS A 85 -0.56 -9.23 0.00
N ARG A 86 -0.20 -8.39 -0.97
CA ARG A 86 0.27 -8.84 -2.31
C ARG A 86 1.76 -8.70 -2.53
N ARG A 87 2.38 -7.70 -1.89
CA ARG A 87 3.75 -7.29 -2.19
C ARG A 87 4.40 -6.53 -1.04
N ILE A 88 5.72 -6.43 -1.13
CA ILE A 88 6.54 -5.52 -0.33
C ILE A 88 6.80 -4.28 -1.17
N ILE A 89 6.66 -3.08 -0.60
CA ILE A 89 6.89 -1.82 -1.30
C ILE A 89 7.92 -1.01 -0.53
N LEU A 90 8.96 -0.51 -1.21
CA LEU A 90 9.85 0.48 -0.65
C LEU A 90 9.46 1.88 -1.16
N LEU A 91 9.15 2.76 -0.22
CA LEU A 91 8.80 4.15 -0.46
C LEU A 91 9.98 5.07 -0.10
N GLN A 92 10.12 6.16 -0.85
CA GLN A 92 11.02 7.27 -0.58
C GLN A 92 10.20 8.51 -0.24
N GLN A 93 10.56 9.12 0.89
CA GLN A 93 10.08 10.43 1.29
C GLN A 93 10.59 11.49 0.31
N THR A 94 9.68 12.19 -0.36
CA THR A 94 9.99 13.30 -1.26
C THR A 94 10.08 14.61 -0.47
N SER A 95 11.05 14.74 0.44
CA SER A 95 11.24 15.96 1.25
C SER A 95 12.22 16.97 0.65
N LEU A 96 12.63 16.81 -0.61
CA LEU A 96 13.61 17.72 -1.23
C LEU A 96 13.00 19.05 -1.71
N ILE A 97 11.68 19.12 -1.89
CA ILE A 97 11.04 20.26 -2.56
C ILE A 97 10.56 21.34 -1.57
N THR A 98 10.38 21.01 -0.30
CA THR A 98 9.87 21.94 0.71
C THR A 98 10.61 21.73 2.02
N GLN A 99 11.25 22.77 2.57
CA GLN A 99 11.96 22.74 3.87
C GLN A 99 11.07 22.46 5.10
N ARG A 100 9.82 22.02 4.89
CA ARG A 100 8.89 21.61 5.93
C ARG A 100 9.28 20.22 6.43
N LYS A 101 9.13 19.98 7.74
CA LYS A 101 9.20 18.63 8.32
C LYS A 101 8.17 17.75 7.61
N PHE A 102 8.65 16.71 6.95
CA PHE A 102 7.79 15.76 6.25
C PHE A 102 6.80 15.11 7.21
N ASN A 103 5.54 15.11 6.81
CA ASN A 103 4.47 14.44 7.52
C ASN A 103 3.99 13.25 6.69
N PRO A 104 4.26 11.99 7.12
CA PRO A 104 3.85 10.79 6.38
C PRO A 104 2.33 10.66 6.20
N MET A 105 1.53 11.41 6.95
CA MET A 105 0.07 11.42 6.86
C MET A 105 -0.48 12.46 5.87
N ARG A 106 0.35 13.36 5.35
CA ARG A 106 -0.08 14.45 4.46
C ARG A 106 0.72 14.50 3.17
N ASP A 107 2.01 14.25 3.26
CA ASP A 107 2.92 14.42 2.15
C ASP A 107 3.00 13.13 1.32
N PRO A 108 3.00 13.24 -0.02
CA PRO A 108 3.11 12.08 -0.89
C PRO A 108 4.49 11.41 -0.74
N CYS A 109 4.52 10.09 -0.97
CA CYS A 109 5.75 9.31 -1.07
C CYS A 109 5.90 8.81 -2.51
N SER A 110 7.14 8.68 -3.00
CA SER A 110 7.42 8.01 -4.27
C SER A 110 7.75 6.52 -4.03
N VAL A 111 7.27 5.65 -4.92
CA VAL A 111 7.61 4.23 -4.89
C VAL A 111 8.97 4.03 -5.55
N LEU A 112 9.96 3.49 -4.80
CA LEU A 112 11.27 3.15 -5.35
C LEU A 112 11.25 1.81 -6.08
N TRP A 113 10.65 0.80 -5.44
CA TRP A 113 10.44 -0.52 -6.01
C TRP A 113 9.35 -1.24 -5.22
N ASP A 114 8.70 -2.19 -5.88
CA ASP A 114 7.80 -3.16 -5.29
C ASP A 114 8.20 -4.58 -5.70
N VAL A 115 7.97 -5.53 -4.80
CA VAL A 115 8.28 -6.96 -5.00
C VAL A 115 7.03 -7.75 -4.63
N PRO A 116 6.32 -8.36 -5.60
CA PRO A 116 5.20 -9.24 -5.29
C PRO A 116 5.68 -10.51 -4.59
N TRP A 117 4.82 -11.12 -3.78
CA TRP A 117 5.18 -12.34 -3.04
C TRP A 117 5.59 -13.49 -3.96
N ASP A 118 5.04 -13.56 -5.18
CA ASP A 118 5.36 -14.58 -6.18
C ASP A 118 6.82 -14.51 -6.65
N ASP A 119 7.41 -13.31 -6.68
CA ASP A 119 8.78 -13.08 -7.13
C ASP A 119 9.78 -13.21 -5.98
N LEU A 120 9.35 -13.26 -4.72
CA LEU A 120 10.23 -13.42 -3.58
C LEU A 120 10.64 -14.88 -3.43
N LYS A 121 11.95 -15.15 -3.42
CA LYS A 121 12.52 -16.50 -3.25
C LYS A 121 12.85 -16.76 -1.79
N THR A 122 13.76 -15.98 -1.23
CA THR A 122 14.26 -16.12 0.14
C THR A 122 14.62 -14.77 0.72
N MET A 123 14.77 -14.72 2.04
CA MET A 123 15.17 -13.54 2.78
C MET A 123 16.34 -13.87 3.70
N GLU A 124 17.33 -12.98 3.74
CA GLU A 124 18.54 -13.18 4.53
C GLU A 124 18.86 -11.95 5.38
N LEU A 125 19.23 -12.20 6.63
CA LEU A 125 19.68 -11.17 7.55
C LEU A 125 21.19 -11.01 7.43
N THR A 126 21.64 -9.82 7.07
CA THR A 126 23.07 -9.53 6.90
C THR A 126 23.51 -8.40 7.83
N ARG A 127 24.79 -8.47 8.23
CA ARG A 127 25.44 -7.40 8.98
C ARG A 127 25.98 -6.35 8.01
N GLY A 128 25.80 -5.09 8.37
CA GLY A 128 26.38 -3.97 7.64
C GLY A 128 27.88 -3.83 7.94
N LYS A 129 28.65 -3.40 6.94
CA LYS A 129 30.08 -3.10 7.07
C LYS A 129 30.44 -2.06 8.17
N LYS A 130 29.45 -1.32 8.67
CA LYS A 130 29.60 -0.27 9.70
C LYS A 130 28.89 -0.62 11.02
N ASP A 131 28.55 -1.89 11.21
CA ASP A 131 27.92 -2.35 12.45
C ASP A 131 28.99 -2.69 13.48
N LEU A 132 28.67 -2.48 14.77
CA LEU A 132 29.57 -2.81 15.86
C LEU A 132 29.77 -4.33 15.94
N HIS A 133 30.94 -4.78 16.40
CA HIS A 133 31.17 -6.19 16.72
C HIS A 133 30.14 -6.64 17.75
N LYS A 134 29.37 -7.71 17.43
CA LYS A 134 28.24 -8.26 18.21
C LYS A 134 26.89 -7.52 18.12
N ALA A 135 26.76 -6.48 17.29
CA ALA A 135 25.46 -5.84 17.07
C ALA A 135 24.46 -6.74 16.30
N PRO A 136 23.14 -6.54 16.50
CA PRO A 136 22.12 -7.19 15.70
C PRO A 136 22.24 -6.83 14.21
N PRO A 137 21.79 -7.70 13.28
CA PRO A 137 21.88 -7.44 11.85
C PRO A 137 21.12 -6.17 11.48
N SER A 138 21.73 -5.28 10.69
CA SER A 138 21.12 -4.01 10.25
C SER A 138 20.54 -4.05 8.83
N ARG A 139 20.72 -5.15 8.11
CA ARG A 139 20.29 -5.26 6.70
C ARG A 139 19.47 -6.52 6.48
N LEU A 140 18.39 -6.36 5.73
CA LEU A 140 17.57 -7.45 5.23
C LEU A 140 17.77 -7.52 3.71
N VAL A 141 18.13 -8.68 3.22
CA VAL A 141 18.39 -8.96 1.80
C VAL A 141 17.26 -9.84 1.29
N LEU A 142 16.53 -9.35 0.30
CA LEU A 142 15.48 -10.08 -0.39
C LEU A 142 16.07 -10.66 -1.67
N HIS A 143 16.07 -11.98 -1.78
CA HIS A 143 16.45 -12.69 -3.00
C HIS A 143 15.21 -12.91 -3.85
N LEU A 144 15.27 -12.47 -5.10
CA LEU A 144 14.18 -12.58 -6.05
C LEU A 144 14.37 -13.84 -6.90
N LYS A 145 13.26 -14.40 -7.39
CA LYS A 145 13.29 -15.47 -8.39
C LYS A 145 13.84 -14.89 -9.69
N ALA A 146 14.82 -15.58 -10.28
CA ALA A 146 15.37 -15.18 -11.56
C ALA A 146 14.28 -15.26 -12.63
N LYS A 147 13.94 -14.11 -13.23
CA LYS A 147 13.11 -14.09 -14.44
C LYS A 147 14.03 -14.22 -15.64
N PRO A 148 13.73 -15.10 -16.60
CA PRO A 148 14.59 -15.33 -17.77
C PRO A 148 14.77 -14.09 -18.65
N THR A 149 13.92 -13.08 -18.47
CA THR A 149 13.84 -11.90 -19.34
C THR A 149 14.45 -10.63 -18.74
N GLU A 150 14.82 -10.60 -17.44
CA GLU A 150 15.33 -9.38 -16.79
C GLU A 150 16.78 -9.54 -16.28
N THR A 151 17.67 -8.66 -16.76
CA THR A 151 19.04 -8.46 -16.25
C THR A 151 19.10 -7.60 -14.97
N LYS A 152 17.94 -7.25 -14.40
CA LYS A 152 17.87 -6.41 -13.21
C LYS A 152 18.36 -7.16 -11.97
N GLU A 153 18.89 -6.39 -11.01
CA GLU A 153 19.37 -6.87 -9.72
C GLU A 153 18.40 -7.89 -9.09
N GLN A 154 18.82 -9.15 -9.02
CA GLN A 154 18.06 -10.25 -8.41
C GLN A 154 17.97 -10.14 -6.88
N VAL A 155 18.51 -9.06 -6.31
CA VAL A 155 18.65 -8.86 -4.89
C VAL A 155 18.20 -7.45 -4.53
N ARG A 156 17.30 -7.33 -3.55
CA ARG A 156 16.91 -6.04 -2.96
C ARG A 156 17.40 -5.94 -1.53
N VAL A 157 18.06 -4.84 -1.19
CA VAL A 157 18.63 -4.63 0.14
C VAL A 157 17.87 -3.55 0.89
N ILE A 158 17.31 -3.92 2.03
CA ILE A 158 16.65 -3.05 2.99
C ILE A 158 17.65 -2.75 4.10
N LYS A 159 17.86 -1.46 4.39
CA LYS A 159 18.77 -1.00 5.44
C LYS A 159 17.95 -0.46 6.59
N CYS A 160 18.04 -1.08 7.75
CA CYS A 160 17.34 -0.70 8.97
C CYS A 160 18.23 0.14 9.90
N ASN A 161 17.67 0.62 11.00
CA ASN A 161 18.38 1.36 12.04
C ASN A 161 19.41 0.46 12.74
N ARG A 162 20.65 0.95 12.85
CA ARG A 162 21.75 0.19 13.46
C ARG A 162 21.53 0.03 14.96
N GLY A 163 21.94 -1.10 15.51
CA GLY A 163 21.86 -1.38 16.94
C GLY A 163 20.44 -1.64 17.46
N THR A 164 19.44 -1.70 16.59
CA THR A 164 18.05 -2.01 16.95
C THR A 164 17.63 -3.37 16.43
N HIS A 165 16.59 -3.95 17.03
CA HIS A 165 15.96 -5.20 16.56
C HIS A 165 15.01 -4.98 15.36
N GLN A 166 14.97 -3.76 14.80
CA GLN A 166 14.07 -3.41 13.70
C GLN A 166 14.20 -4.37 12.50
N THR A 167 15.41 -4.82 12.15
CA THR A 167 15.59 -5.76 11.03
C THR A 167 14.89 -7.10 11.28
N LEU A 168 14.88 -7.57 12.53
CA LEU A 168 14.21 -8.81 12.92
C LEU A 168 12.69 -8.63 12.91
N GLU A 169 12.19 -7.48 13.36
CA GLU A 169 10.77 -7.13 13.30
C GLU A 169 10.27 -7.06 11.84
N VAL A 170 11.02 -6.38 10.97
CA VAL A 170 10.73 -6.31 9.54
C VAL A 170 10.74 -7.73 8.94
N TYR A 171 11.77 -8.54 9.24
CA TYR A 171 11.85 -9.92 8.76
C TYR A 171 10.63 -10.74 9.20
N SER A 172 10.28 -10.69 10.48
CA SER A 172 9.15 -11.42 11.05
C SER A 172 7.81 -10.93 10.49
N SER A 173 7.68 -9.63 10.20
CA SER A 173 6.48 -9.06 9.59
C SER A 173 6.31 -9.52 8.14
N VAL A 174 7.40 -9.48 7.37
CA VAL A 174 7.43 -9.94 5.97
C VAL A 174 7.22 -11.45 5.89
N GLU A 175 7.82 -12.23 6.78
CA GLU A 175 7.64 -13.68 6.86
C GLU A 175 6.19 -14.05 7.18
N ARG A 176 5.58 -13.38 8.17
CA ARG A 176 4.15 -13.57 8.48
C ARG A 176 3.25 -13.28 7.28
N ALA A 177 3.48 -12.18 6.58
CA ALA A 177 2.71 -11.83 5.38
C ALA A 177 2.94 -12.85 4.25
N MET A 178 4.19 -13.30 4.04
CA MET A 178 4.53 -14.30 3.05
C MET A 178 3.88 -15.67 3.33
N ILE A 179 3.85 -16.11 4.60
CA ILE A 179 3.18 -17.34 5.01
C ILE A 179 1.67 -17.23 4.82
N THR A 180 1.10 -16.07 5.16
CA THR A 180 -0.36 -15.83 5.11
C THR A 180 -0.88 -15.71 3.68
N TYR A 181 -0.15 -15.00 2.81
CA TYR A 181 -0.63 -14.65 1.47
C TYR A 181 0.13 -15.36 0.34
N GLY A 182 1.45 -15.52 0.49
CA GLY A 182 2.31 -16.12 -0.54
C GLY A 182 2.02 -17.61 -0.81
N ARG A 183 1.49 -18.35 0.16
CA ARG A 183 1.03 -19.74 -0.04
C ARG A 183 -0.32 -19.87 -0.74
N ASN A 184 -1.13 -18.80 -0.76
CA ASN A 184 -2.52 -18.85 -1.21
C ASN A 184 -2.70 -18.39 -2.67
N LEU A 185 -1.73 -17.70 -3.27
CA LEU A 185 -1.82 -17.23 -4.66
C LEU A 185 -1.96 -18.36 -5.70
N SER A 186 -1.39 -19.56 -5.45
CA SER A 186 -1.61 -20.72 -6.33
C SER A 186 -3.02 -21.33 -6.21
N LYS A 187 -3.77 -21.00 -5.15
CA LYS A 187 -5.14 -21.52 -4.90
C LYS A 187 -6.23 -20.47 -5.14
N GLU A 188 -5.88 -19.18 -5.19
CA GLU A 188 -6.86 -18.08 -5.33
C GLU A 188 -7.35 -17.88 -6.77
N LEU A 189 -6.65 -18.43 -7.77
CA LEU A 189 -7.19 -18.58 -9.13
C LEU A 189 -8.45 -19.47 -9.20
N LEU A 190 -8.79 -20.20 -8.13
CA LEU A 190 -9.93 -21.11 -8.06
C LEU A 190 -11.12 -20.62 -7.22
N LYS A 191 -11.05 -19.44 -6.58
CA LYS A 191 -12.17 -18.94 -5.78
C LYS A 191 -12.55 -17.53 -6.21
N LYS A 192 -13.27 -17.45 -7.33
CA LYS A 192 -14.19 -16.34 -7.56
C LYS A 192 -15.21 -16.38 -6.43
N ALA A 193 -15.01 -15.57 -5.39
CA ALA A 193 -16.00 -15.39 -4.35
C ALA A 193 -17.26 -14.79 -4.98
N THR A 194 -18.34 -15.57 -5.01
CA THR A 194 -19.67 -15.07 -5.37
C THR A 194 -19.99 -13.93 -4.41
N LYS A 195 -20.18 -12.74 -4.96
CA LYS A 195 -20.60 -11.59 -4.16
C LYS A 195 -21.93 -11.97 -3.51
N PRO A 196 -22.11 -11.78 -2.19
CA PRO A 196 -23.45 -11.82 -1.65
C PRO A 196 -24.28 -10.80 -2.44
N TYR A 197 -25.43 -11.24 -2.97
CA TYR A 197 -26.36 -10.44 -3.79
C TYR A 197 -25.99 -10.16 -5.25
N SER A 198 -25.00 -10.84 -5.86
CA SER A 198 -24.96 -10.83 -7.33
C SER A 198 -26.16 -11.62 -7.88
N PRO A 199 -26.96 -11.07 -8.81
CA PRO A 199 -28.07 -11.81 -9.39
C PRO A 199 -27.54 -13.09 -10.00
N LEU A 200 -28.13 -14.21 -9.58
CA LEU A 200 -27.87 -15.52 -10.15
C LEU A 200 -28.39 -15.45 -11.60
N ALA A 201 -27.47 -15.31 -12.57
CA ALA A 201 -27.83 -15.48 -13.96
C ALA A 201 -27.99 -16.99 -14.20
N ASP A 202 -29.15 -17.52 -13.81
CA ASP A 202 -29.58 -18.83 -14.28
C ASP A 202 -29.80 -18.71 -15.79
N GLY A 203 -28.93 -19.40 -16.53
CA GLY A 203 -29.03 -19.51 -17.96
C GLY A 203 -30.31 -20.24 -18.34
N THR A 204 -31.27 -19.50 -18.87
CA THR A 204 -32.16 -20.03 -19.90
C THR A 204 -32.13 -19.04 -21.05
N ALA A 205 -31.48 -19.45 -22.14
CA ALA A 205 -31.57 -18.77 -23.42
C ALA A 205 -33.04 -18.78 -23.85
N ILE A 206 -33.68 -17.62 -23.79
CA ILE A 206 -34.88 -17.34 -24.56
C ILE A 206 -34.50 -16.19 -25.48
N GLU A 207 -34.30 -16.53 -26.74
CA GLU A 207 -34.28 -15.56 -27.83
C GLU A 207 -35.56 -14.74 -27.74
N MET A 208 -35.42 -13.46 -27.37
CA MET A 208 -36.46 -12.47 -27.58
C MET A 208 -35.93 -11.42 -28.54
N THR A 209 -36.35 -11.60 -29.78
CA THR A 209 -36.32 -10.63 -30.88
C THR A 209 -36.72 -9.22 -30.40
N PRO A 210 -35.99 -8.15 -30.75
CA PRO A 210 -36.39 -6.80 -30.38
C PRO A 210 -37.55 -6.35 -31.28
N LYS A 211 -38.74 -6.18 -30.70
CA LYS A 211 -39.81 -5.42 -31.35
C LYS A 211 -39.56 -3.93 -31.12
N GLU A 212 -39.28 -3.24 -32.22
CA GLU A 212 -39.43 -1.80 -32.41
C GLU A 212 -40.67 -1.25 -31.69
N VAL A 213 -40.46 -0.26 -30.83
CA VAL A 213 -41.50 0.73 -30.52
C VAL A 213 -40.85 2.10 -30.59
N ALA A 214 -41.24 2.82 -31.64
CA ALA A 214 -40.86 4.19 -31.91
C ALA A 214 -41.37 5.14 -30.81
N SER A 215 -40.48 5.93 -30.23
CA SER A 215 -40.84 7.09 -29.42
C SER A 215 -40.87 8.33 -30.32
N SER A 216 -42.06 8.68 -30.81
CA SER A 216 -42.31 9.95 -31.51
C SER A 216 -42.25 11.11 -30.52
N TRP A 217 -41.32 12.05 -30.77
CA TRP A 217 -41.31 13.37 -30.15
C TRP A 217 -42.36 14.26 -30.82
N CYS A 218 -43.05 15.09 -30.03
CA CYS A 218 -43.57 16.37 -30.52
C CYS A 218 -43.52 17.44 -29.41
N PRO A 219 -43.26 18.71 -29.76
CA PRO A 219 -42.83 19.76 -28.84
C PRO A 219 -43.96 20.73 -28.46
N GLN A 220 -43.71 21.59 -27.48
CA GLN A 220 -44.37 22.88 -27.30
C GLN A 220 -43.33 24.00 -27.45
#